data_AF-A0A379S6R5-F1
#
_entry.id   AF-A0A379S6R5-F1
#
_cell.length_a   1.000
_cell.length_b   1.000
_cell.length_c   1.000
_cell.angle_alpha   90.00
_cell.angle_beta   90.00
_cell.angle_gamma   90.00
#
_symmetry.space_group_name_H-M   'P 1'
#
loop_
_entity.id
_entity.type
_entity.pdbx_description
1 polymer ?
#
loop_
_entity_poly.entity_id
_entity_poly.type
_entity_poly.pdbx_seq_one_letter_code
_entity_poly.pdbx_strand_id
1 'polypeptide(L)'
;MKVATPAGSGWVDVCADNIMKYSDAELPDWAGWSLIDDDTSSDSQCNSEVIKKLQEAKPNDDAKVPLLTQVICKFPFEWDFSTFDARFSWVKNKTDQLPEPLTDDDYNEFREHIKSLCFFDKLPAEVQKELSGQIWHFEPRIFIMQIQKAERRLIFKTIKKN
;
A
#
# COMPACT_ATOMS: atom_id res chain seq x y z
N MET A 1 24.51 -22.71 -11.18
CA MET A 1 24.86 -21.55 -12.02
C MET A 1 26.37 -21.34 -11.98
N LYS A 2 27.04 -21.04 -13.10
CA LYS A 2 28.46 -20.69 -13.12
C LYS A 2 28.61 -19.18 -12.91
N VAL A 3 29.49 -18.75 -12.01
CA VAL A 3 29.67 -17.34 -11.63
C VAL A 3 31.16 -16.98 -11.67
N ALA A 4 31.48 -15.78 -12.13
CA ALA A 4 32.84 -15.25 -12.12
C ALA A 4 33.08 -14.45 -10.83
N THR A 5 34.23 -14.68 -10.20
CA THR A 5 34.71 -13.96 -9.01
C THR A 5 36.12 -13.41 -9.29
N PRO A 6 36.63 -12.46 -8.49
CA PRO A 6 37.99 -11.95 -8.64
C PRO A 6 39.08 -13.02 -8.57
N ALA A 7 38.79 -14.18 -7.98
CA ALA A 7 39.71 -15.31 -7.83
C ALA A 7 39.54 -16.42 -8.89
N GLY A 8 38.57 -16.31 -9.81
CA GLY A 8 38.32 -17.31 -10.86
C GLY A 8 36.83 -17.58 -11.11
N SER A 9 36.48 -18.73 -11.69
CA SER A 9 35.08 -19.12 -11.88
C SER A 9 34.67 -20.26 -10.95
N GLY A 10 33.51 -20.15 -10.32
CA GLY A 10 32.93 -21.17 -9.44
C GLY A 10 31.52 -21.58 -9.85
N TRP A 11 31.03 -22.67 -9.28
CA TRP A 11 29.63 -23.10 -9.40
C TRP A 11 28.89 -22.78 -8.11
N VAL A 12 27.73 -22.13 -8.26
CA VAL A 12 26.80 -21.84 -7.17
C VAL A 12 25.55 -22.69 -7.41
N ASP A 13 25.15 -23.46 -6.41
CA ASP A 13 23.82 -24.07 -6.38
C ASP A 13 22.80 -22.94 -6.14
N VAL A 14 21.88 -22.74 -7.08
CA VAL A 14 20.82 -21.72 -7.00
C VAL A 14 19.47 -22.32 -6.62
N CYS A 15 19.43 -23.64 -6.41
CA CYS A 15 18.23 -24.39 -6.07
C CYS A 15 18.18 -24.83 -4.60
N ALA A 16 19.26 -24.66 -3.83
CA ALA A 16 19.34 -24.99 -2.42
C ALA A 16 18.18 -24.37 -1.59
N ASP A 17 17.75 -25.09 -0.55
CA ASP A 17 16.56 -24.73 0.23
C ASP A 17 16.68 -23.40 0.97
N ASN A 18 17.91 -22.97 1.28
CA ASN A 18 18.20 -21.70 1.93
C ASN A 18 18.26 -20.51 0.95
N ILE A 19 17.98 -20.73 -0.33
CA ILE A 19 17.97 -19.66 -1.34
C ILE A 19 16.53 -19.18 -1.53
N MET A 20 16.32 -17.91 -1.22
CA MET A 20 15.07 -17.21 -1.48
C MET A 20 14.86 -17.06 -2.98
N LYS A 21 13.74 -17.60 -3.49
CA LYS A 21 13.37 -17.55 -4.90
C LYS A 21 12.28 -16.50 -5.05
N TYR A 22 12.59 -15.41 -5.75
CA TYR A 22 11.65 -14.33 -6.02
C TYR A 22 11.14 -14.40 -7.45
N SER A 23 9.86 -14.12 -7.64
CA SER A 23 9.26 -13.88 -8.95
C SER A 23 9.10 -12.37 -9.22
N ASP A 24 8.87 -11.99 -10.48
CA ASP A 24 8.56 -10.60 -10.86
C ASP A 24 7.24 -10.09 -10.25
N ALA A 25 6.43 -10.98 -9.64
CA ALA A 25 5.18 -10.64 -8.97
C ALA A 25 5.39 -10.30 -7.48
N GLU A 26 6.58 -10.53 -6.94
CA GLU A 26 6.89 -10.25 -5.55
C GLU A 26 7.30 -8.79 -5.35
N LEU A 27 7.07 -8.29 -4.13
CA LEU A 27 7.33 -6.91 -3.73
C LEU A 27 8.41 -6.90 -2.63
N PRO A 28 9.66 -7.30 -2.95
CA PRO A 28 10.70 -7.44 -1.95
C PRO A 28 11.25 -6.08 -1.51
N ASP A 29 11.73 -6.06 -0.26
CA ASP A 29 12.33 -4.89 0.39
C ASP A 29 13.54 -4.32 -0.38
N TRP A 30 14.41 -5.20 -0.88
CA TRP A 30 15.57 -4.80 -1.68
C TRP A 30 15.20 -4.15 -3.02
N ALA A 31 13.96 -4.31 -3.50
CA ALA A 31 13.43 -3.63 -4.68
C ALA A 31 12.70 -2.31 -4.33
N GLY A 32 12.82 -1.85 -3.08
CA GLY A 32 12.26 -0.60 -2.59
C GLY A 32 10.85 -0.72 -1.99
N TRP A 33 10.27 -1.92 -1.94
CA TRP A 33 8.93 -2.10 -1.36
C TRP A 33 8.99 -2.12 0.17
N SER A 34 7.96 -1.59 0.83
CA SER A 34 7.88 -1.61 2.28
C SER A 34 6.45 -1.86 2.74
N LEU A 35 6.28 -2.83 3.62
CA LEU A 35 5.01 -3.17 4.24
C LEU A 35 4.97 -2.56 5.64
N ILE A 36 4.01 -1.67 5.90
CA ILE A 36 3.97 -0.83 7.09
C ILE A 36 2.62 -1.02 7.81
N ASP A 37 2.67 -1.51 9.05
CA ASP A 37 1.53 -1.79 9.94
C ASP A 37 1.85 -1.27 11.36
N ASP A 38 2.39 -0.06 11.46
CA ASP A 38 2.71 0.59 12.73
C ASP A 38 1.66 1.62 13.18
N ASP A 39 0.70 1.96 12.31
CA ASP A 39 -0.43 2.81 12.65
C ASP A 39 -1.66 1.98 13.03
N THR A 40 -1.97 1.96 14.32
CA THR A 40 -3.15 1.27 14.87
C THR A 40 -4.34 2.20 15.10
N SER A 41 -4.21 3.48 14.74
CA SER A 41 -5.28 4.45 14.90
C SER A 41 -6.43 4.18 13.93
N SER A 42 -7.62 4.63 14.32
CA SER A 42 -8.83 4.54 13.51
C SER A 42 -9.09 5.80 12.70
N ASP A 43 -8.19 6.79 12.74
CA ASP A 43 -8.42 8.17 12.26
C ASP A 43 -8.09 8.37 10.76
N SER A 44 -7.63 7.31 10.09
CA SER A 44 -7.26 7.32 8.66
C SER A 44 -6.24 8.38 8.26
N GLN A 45 -5.40 8.85 9.21
CA GLN A 45 -4.35 9.82 8.92
C GLN A 45 -3.04 9.16 8.47
N CYS A 46 -2.93 7.82 8.55
CA CYS A 46 -1.68 7.09 8.27
C CYS A 46 -0.51 7.67 9.08
N ASN A 47 -0.66 7.69 10.40
CA ASN A 47 0.24 8.23 11.41
C ASN A 47 1.54 7.43 11.60
N SER A 48 1.97 6.68 10.60
CA SER A 48 3.17 5.84 10.63
C SER A 48 4.43 6.64 10.95
N GLU A 49 5.15 6.24 12.00
CA GLU A 49 6.41 6.85 12.39
C GLU A 49 7.53 6.51 11.39
N VAL A 50 7.41 5.35 10.73
CA VAL A 50 8.30 4.98 9.62
C VAL A 50 8.11 5.96 8.48
N ILE A 51 6.88 6.23 8.05
CA ILE A 51 6.61 7.17 6.95
C ILE A 51 7.09 8.59 7.28
N LYS A 52 6.81 9.09 8.48
CA LYS A 52 7.26 10.44 8.90
C LYS A 52 8.78 10.58 8.80
N LYS A 53 9.54 9.60 9.32
CA LYS A 53 11.00 9.58 9.22
C LYS A 53 11.50 9.52 7.78
N LEU A 54 10.84 8.74 6.93
CA LEU A 54 11.21 8.65 5.51
C LEU A 54 10.94 9.96 4.76
N GLN A 55 9.87 10.67 5.10
CA GLN A 55 9.56 12.00 4.56
C GLN A 55 10.60 13.04 5.01
N GLU A 56 11.00 13.04 6.29
CA GLU A 56 12.02 13.94 6.83
C GLU A 56 13.41 13.69 6.21
N ALA A 57 13.77 12.42 5.98
CA ALA A 57 15.07 12.04 5.42
C ALA A 57 15.24 12.45 3.93
N LYS A 58 14.17 12.84 3.25
CA LYS A 58 14.16 13.17 1.82
C LYS A 58 13.60 14.58 1.61
N PRO A 59 14.44 15.62 1.57
CA PRO A 59 13.96 17.01 1.54
C PRO A 59 13.36 17.43 0.19
N ASN A 60 13.78 16.82 -0.92
CA ASN A 60 13.26 17.14 -2.27
C ASN A 60 12.12 16.20 -2.67
N ASP A 61 11.07 16.74 -3.29
CA ASP A 61 9.85 15.99 -3.63
C ASP A 61 10.11 14.87 -4.65
N ASP A 62 11.03 15.07 -5.59
CA ASP A 62 11.44 14.04 -6.56
C ASP A 62 11.99 12.78 -5.88
N ALA A 63 12.61 12.93 -4.70
CA ALA A 63 13.16 11.81 -3.95
C ALA A 63 12.13 11.13 -3.03
N LYS A 64 10.97 11.79 -2.77
CA LYS A 64 9.85 11.24 -2.00
C LYS A 64 8.92 10.41 -2.87
N VAL A 65 8.77 10.75 -4.15
CA VAL A 65 7.83 10.07 -5.06
C VAL A 65 8.12 8.57 -5.17
N PRO A 66 9.34 8.09 -5.48
CA PRO A 66 9.62 6.65 -5.54
C PRO A 66 9.42 5.95 -4.20
N LEU A 67 9.67 6.66 -3.10
CA LEU A 67 9.57 6.10 -1.75
C LEU A 67 8.11 5.88 -1.33
N LEU A 68 7.24 6.87 -1.52
CA LEU A 68 5.83 6.77 -1.12
C LEU A 68 5.00 5.89 -2.07
N THR A 69 5.48 5.69 -3.31
CA THR A 69 4.79 4.87 -4.30
C THR A 69 5.05 3.37 -4.17
N GLN A 70 6.05 2.97 -3.41
CA GLN A 70 6.38 1.55 -3.13
C GLN A 70 6.10 1.14 -1.68
N VAL A 71 5.40 1.99 -0.92
CA VAL A 71 4.92 1.64 0.40
C VAL A 71 3.51 1.05 0.30
N ILE A 72 3.27 0.02 1.10
CA ILE A 72 1.97 -0.55 1.39
C ILE A 72 1.69 -0.31 2.87
N CYS A 73 0.72 0.56 3.17
CA CYS A 73 0.32 0.91 4.53
C CYS A 73 -0.98 0.22 4.89
N LYS A 74 -1.20 -0.04 6.18
CA LYS A 74 -2.47 -0.56 6.67
C LYS A 74 -3.22 0.48 7.48
N PHE A 75 -4.45 0.79 7.10
CA PHE A 75 -5.30 1.73 7.83
C PHE A 75 -6.80 1.44 7.56
N PRO A 76 -7.73 2.11 8.25
CA PRO A 76 -9.17 1.79 8.15
C PRO A 76 -9.71 1.85 6.72
N PHE A 77 -10.56 0.87 6.38
CA PHE A 77 -11.27 0.82 5.10
C PHE A 77 -12.21 2.02 4.94
N GLU A 78 -12.12 2.79 3.85
CA GLU A 78 -12.82 4.08 3.71
C GLU A 78 -14.31 3.95 3.37
N TRP A 79 -14.72 2.84 2.76
CA TRP A 79 -16.05 2.71 2.18
C TRP A 79 -17.11 2.18 3.15
N ASP A 80 -16.73 1.90 4.40
CA ASP A 80 -17.66 1.64 5.51
C ASP A 80 -18.09 2.96 6.16
N PHE A 81 -19.38 3.29 6.06
CA PHE A 81 -19.91 4.52 6.67
C PHE A 81 -20.01 4.42 8.20
N SER A 82 -20.12 3.21 8.75
CA SER A 82 -20.29 3.00 10.19
C SER A 82 -19.09 3.49 11.02
N THR A 83 -17.92 3.57 10.38
CA THR A 83 -16.68 4.05 11.00
C THR A 83 -16.37 5.52 10.69
N PHE A 84 -17.28 6.26 10.05
CA PHE A 84 -17.03 7.64 9.60
C PHE A 84 -16.51 8.56 10.72
N ASP A 85 -17.19 8.63 11.86
CA ASP A 85 -16.81 9.53 12.95
C ASP A 85 -15.46 9.12 13.58
N ALA A 86 -15.20 7.82 13.69
CA ALA A 86 -13.92 7.30 14.18
C ALA A 86 -12.75 7.70 13.27
N ARG A 87 -12.99 7.74 11.95
CA ARG A 87 -12.01 8.18 10.95
C ARG A 87 -11.85 9.69 10.91
N PHE A 88 -12.94 10.45 10.94
CA PHE A 88 -12.85 11.86 10.54
C PHE A 88 -13.12 12.86 11.65
N SER A 89 -13.52 12.47 12.86
CA SER A 89 -13.85 13.44 13.93
C SER A 89 -12.69 14.37 14.32
N TRP A 90 -11.44 13.97 14.04
CA TRP A 90 -10.26 14.77 14.30
C TRP A 90 -10.25 16.11 13.54
N VAL A 91 -10.90 16.20 12.36
CA VAL A 91 -10.93 17.41 11.53
C VAL A 91 -11.67 18.59 12.17
N LYS A 92 -12.42 18.33 13.24
CA LYS A 92 -13.10 19.35 14.05
C LYS A 92 -12.18 19.99 15.09
N ASN A 93 -10.97 19.47 15.25
CA ASN A 93 -9.99 19.96 16.21
C ASN A 93 -8.83 20.64 15.49
N LYS A 94 -8.31 21.70 16.10
CA LYS A 94 -7.14 22.41 15.58
C LYS A 94 -5.88 21.59 15.81
N THR A 95 -5.10 21.41 14.76
CA THR A 95 -3.77 20.79 14.80
C THR A 95 -2.77 21.65 14.05
N ASP A 96 -1.47 21.32 14.15
CA ASP A 96 -0.43 22.02 13.38
C ASP A 96 -0.61 21.84 11.86
N GLN A 97 -1.21 20.71 11.45
CA GLN A 97 -1.49 20.37 10.05
C GLN A 97 -2.86 20.88 9.58
N LEU A 98 -3.78 21.12 10.51
CA LEU A 98 -5.12 21.67 10.27
C LEU A 98 -5.36 22.89 11.17
N PRO A 99 -4.87 24.08 10.77
CA PRO A 99 -4.97 25.29 11.60
C PRO A 99 -6.39 25.85 11.68
N GLU A 100 -7.24 25.53 10.69
CA GLU A 100 -8.64 25.92 10.57
C GLU A 100 -9.50 24.64 10.58
N PRO A 101 -10.08 24.27 11.74
CA PRO A 101 -10.94 23.10 11.84
C PRO A 101 -12.27 23.29 11.10
N LEU A 102 -12.87 22.19 10.69
CA LEU A 102 -14.21 22.21 10.10
C LEU A 102 -15.25 22.66 11.14
N THR A 103 -16.18 23.49 10.70
CA THR A 103 -17.38 23.81 11.49
C THR A 103 -18.32 22.59 11.54
N ASP A 104 -19.29 22.60 12.45
CA ASP A 104 -20.28 21.52 12.52
C ASP A 104 -21.10 21.41 11.21
N ASP A 105 -21.39 22.54 10.56
CA ASP A 105 -22.10 22.57 9.28
C ASP A 105 -21.25 21.95 8.16
N ASP A 106 -19.98 22.33 8.04
CA ASP A 106 -19.08 21.76 7.02
C ASP A 106 -18.82 20.27 7.27
N TYR A 107 -18.71 19.86 8.53
CA TYR A 107 -18.54 18.46 8.91
C TYR A 107 -19.76 17.63 8.53
N ASN A 108 -20.97 18.18 8.69
CA ASN A 108 -22.20 17.52 8.27
C ASN A 108 -22.31 17.40 6.75
N GLU A 109 -21.91 18.43 6.00
CA GLU A 109 -21.84 18.34 4.53
C GLU A 109 -20.86 17.26 4.09
N PHE A 110 -19.65 17.25 4.67
CA PHE A 110 -18.65 16.23 4.41
C PHE A 110 -19.16 14.82 4.74
N ARG A 111 -19.87 14.66 5.86
CA ARG A 111 -20.49 13.40 6.27
C ARG A 111 -21.49 12.89 5.24
N GLU A 112 -22.39 13.75 4.76
CA GLU A 112 -23.38 13.33 3.76
C GLU A 112 -22.73 13.02 2.41
N HIS A 113 -21.65 13.73 2.04
CA HIS A 113 -20.88 13.39 0.85
C HIS A 113 -20.24 12.00 0.96
N ILE A 114 -19.49 11.73 2.04
CA ILE A 114 -18.86 10.41 2.25
C ILE A 114 -19.91 9.30 2.30
N LYS A 115 -21.03 9.52 2.99
CA LYS A 115 -22.15 8.57 3.04
C LYS A 115 -22.65 8.17 1.66
N SER A 116 -22.72 9.13 0.72
CA SER A 116 -23.17 8.87 -0.66
C SER A 116 -22.21 7.98 -1.44
N LEU A 117 -20.91 8.04 -1.12
CA LEU A 117 -19.87 7.25 -1.77
C LEU A 117 -19.68 5.86 -1.12
N CYS A 118 -20.03 5.72 0.16
CA CYS A 118 -19.95 4.44 0.86
C CYS A 118 -20.88 3.39 0.24
N PHE A 119 -20.34 2.18 0.12
CA PHE A 119 -21.05 1.04 -0.48
C PHE A 119 -20.84 -0.27 0.29
N PHE A 120 -20.11 -0.25 1.41
CA PHE A 120 -19.77 -1.45 2.17
C PHE A 120 -21.00 -2.25 2.62
N ASP A 121 -22.04 -1.55 3.06
CA ASP A 121 -23.33 -2.11 3.47
C ASP A 121 -24.06 -2.87 2.35
N LYS A 122 -23.71 -2.60 1.09
CA LYS A 122 -24.29 -3.23 -0.11
C LYS A 122 -23.49 -4.45 -0.59
N LEU A 123 -22.33 -4.73 0.01
CA LEU A 123 -21.49 -5.87 -0.38
C LEU A 123 -22.03 -7.19 0.21
N PRO A 124 -21.76 -8.35 -0.43
CA PRO A 124 -22.06 -9.66 0.16
C PRO A 124 -21.37 -9.86 1.51
N ALA A 125 -21.96 -10.67 2.40
CA ALA A 125 -21.46 -10.89 3.76
C ALA A 125 -20.02 -11.44 3.79
N GLU A 126 -19.67 -12.29 2.82
CA GLU A 126 -18.34 -12.85 2.66
C GLU A 126 -17.31 -11.76 2.36
N VAL A 127 -17.67 -10.82 1.47
CA VAL A 127 -16.81 -9.68 1.11
C VAL A 127 -16.72 -8.70 2.27
N GLN A 128 -17.82 -8.46 3.00
CA GLN A 128 -17.80 -7.60 4.19
C GLN A 128 -16.84 -8.15 5.25
N LYS A 129 -16.80 -9.48 5.42
CA LYS A 129 -15.86 -10.13 6.35
C LYS A 129 -14.40 -9.88 5.95
N GLU A 130 -14.09 -9.90 4.66
CA GLU A 130 -12.73 -9.66 4.14
C GLU A 130 -12.34 -8.17 4.17
N LEU A 131 -13.28 -7.26 3.88
CA LEU A 131 -13.07 -5.82 3.77
C LEU A 131 -13.53 -5.05 5.01
N SER A 132 -13.22 -5.56 6.21
CA SER A 132 -13.59 -4.91 7.48
C SER A 132 -12.36 -4.47 8.28
N GLY A 133 -12.54 -3.42 9.09
CA GLY A 133 -11.47 -2.90 9.94
C GLY A 133 -10.36 -2.22 9.14
N GLN A 134 -9.12 -2.63 9.36
CA GLN A 134 -7.95 -2.09 8.66
C GLN A 134 -7.57 -2.97 7.47
N ILE A 135 -7.39 -2.36 6.30
CA ILE A 135 -6.98 -3.03 5.07
C ILE A 135 -5.66 -2.45 4.55
N TRP A 136 -5.05 -3.14 3.59
CA TRP A 136 -3.82 -2.69 2.96
C TRP A 136 -4.10 -1.72 1.82
N HIS A 137 -3.45 -0.56 1.86
CA HIS A 137 -3.50 0.49 0.86
C HIS A 137 -2.13 0.64 0.21
N PHE A 138 -2.14 0.91 -1.09
CA PHE A 138 -0.95 1.07 -1.91
C PHE A 138 -1.26 1.98 -3.08
N GLU A 139 -0.25 2.44 -3.81
CA GLU A 139 -0.46 3.17 -5.05
C GLU A 139 -0.91 2.19 -6.17
N PRO A 140 -2.21 2.16 -6.55
CA PRO A 140 -2.71 1.25 -7.59
C PRO A 140 -1.91 1.25 -8.88
N ARG A 141 -1.45 2.41 -9.40
CA ARG A 141 -0.75 2.45 -10.69
C ARG A 141 0.57 1.70 -10.63
N ILE A 142 1.28 1.81 -9.52
CA ILE A 142 2.62 1.25 -9.33
C ILE A 142 2.51 -0.24 -9.05
N PHE A 143 1.55 -0.63 -8.21
CA PHE A 143 1.23 -2.04 -7.97
C PHE A 143 0.85 -2.76 -9.27
N ILE A 144 -0.08 -2.19 -10.07
CA ILE A 144 -0.48 -2.74 -11.37
C ILE A 144 0.73 -2.84 -12.30
N MET A 145 1.58 -1.80 -12.38
CA MET A 145 2.80 -1.83 -13.18
C MET A 145 3.74 -2.98 -12.79
N GLN A 146 3.88 -3.30 -11.50
CA GLN A 146 4.72 -4.44 -11.09
C GLN A 146 4.08 -5.77 -11.46
N ILE A 147 2.80 -5.98 -11.14
CA ILE A 147 2.11 -7.23 -11.47
C ILE A 147 2.10 -7.50 -12.99
N GLN A 148 1.95 -6.46 -13.81
CA GLN A 148 2.03 -6.58 -15.26
C GLN A 148 3.41 -7.04 -15.78
N LYS A 149 4.51 -6.77 -15.05
CA LYS A 149 5.83 -7.32 -15.43
C LYS A 149 5.85 -8.84 -15.31
N ALA A 150 5.19 -9.39 -14.29
CA ALA A 150 5.06 -10.82 -14.11
C ALA A 150 4.15 -11.46 -15.17
N GLU A 151 3.06 -10.80 -15.55
CA GLU A 151 2.06 -11.34 -16.48
C GLU A 151 2.55 -11.46 -17.93
N ARG A 152 3.51 -10.64 -18.39
CA ARG A 152 4.05 -10.76 -19.77
C ARG A 152 4.61 -12.15 -20.09
N ARG A 153 4.96 -12.95 -19.07
CA ARG A 153 5.43 -14.34 -19.25
C ARG A 153 4.30 -15.35 -19.52
N LEU A 154 3.04 -15.01 -19.28
CA LEU A 154 1.89 -15.91 -19.51
C LEU A 154 1.38 -15.88 -20.96
N ILE A 155 1.66 -14.81 -21.72
CA ILE A 155 1.17 -14.63 -23.09
C ILE A 155 2.00 -15.42 -24.14
N PHE A 156 3.22 -15.86 -23.79
CA PHE A 156 4.12 -16.58 -24.71
C PHE A 156 4.22 -18.09 -24.50
N LYS A 157 3.20 -18.74 -23.90
CA LYS A 157 3.05 -20.19 -24.09
C LYS A 157 2.42 -20.48 -25.46
N THR A 158 3.14 -20.14 -26.52
CA THR A 158 2.79 -20.59 -27.87
C THR A 158 2.95 -22.10 -27.90
N ILE A 159 1.82 -22.79 -27.97
CA ILE A 159 1.76 -24.23 -28.24
C ILE A 159 2.48 -24.44 -29.59
N LYS A 160 3.66 -25.06 -29.57
CA LYS A 160 4.24 -25.65 -30.78
C LYS A 160 3.27 -26.74 -31.23
N LYS A 161 2.50 -26.47 -32.29
CA LYS A 161 1.84 -27.54 -33.05
C LYS A 161 2.92 -28.20 -33.90
N ASN A 162 3.07 -29.52 -33.71
CA ASN A 162 3.84 -30.41 -34.56
C ASN A 162 3.27 -30.47 -35.97
#